data_AF-A0A358DMG9-F1
#
_entry.id   AF-A0A358DMG9-F1
#
_cell.length_a   1.000
_cell.length_b   1.000
_cell.length_c   1.000
_cell.angle_alpha   90.00
_cell.angle_beta   90.00
_cell.angle_gamma   90.00
#
_symmetry.space_group_name_H-M   'P 1'
#
loop_
_entity.id
_entity.type
_entity.pdbx_description
1 polymer ?
#
loop_
_entity_poly.entity_id
_entity_poly.type
_entity_poly.pdbx_seq_one_letter_code
_entity_poly.pdbx_strand_id
1 'polypeptide(L)'
;MFVANGLMVYALLVDDFSVSYVAKVGSTKVPTWVSVVSLWSSLEGSILFWGAMLGVFVVAGVFTNRFQDLPYQAYSIGTLLACGIFFTFLLAGPANPFGLIENPLPDGPGPNPLLQNHLLMIIHPPMLYGGYVGMTLPFSYGVAALLAGHLGVAYLRPLRFWLGVAWTFLTVGIVLGGWWAYEVLGWGGFWDWDPVENASFFPWLTATA
;
A
#
# COMPACT_ATOMS: atom_id res chain seq x y z
N MET A 1 -13.35 -1.33 -1.75
CA MET A 1 -12.11 -0.61 -1.36
C MET A 1 -11.98 0.78 -1.99
N PHE A 2 -12.16 0.98 -3.30
CA PHE A 2 -12.06 2.32 -3.91
C PHE A 2 -13.07 3.34 -3.38
N VAL A 3 -14.34 2.95 -3.27
CA VAL A 3 -15.38 3.83 -2.71
C VAL A 3 -15.04 4.23 -1.27
N ALA A 4 -14.61 3.28 -0.44
CA ALA A 4 -14.18 3.57 0.93
C ALA A 4 -12.97 4.53 0.97
N ASN A 5 -11.97 4.35 0.10
CA ASN A 5 -10.87 5.31 -0.02
C ASN A 5 -11.36 6.71 -0.40
N GLY A 6 -12.25 6.80 -1.39
CA GLY A 6 -12.84 8.08 -1.81
C GLY A 6 -13.64 8.75 -0.69
N LEU A 7 -14.41 7.98 0.09
CA LEU A 7 -15.14 8.48 1.25
C LEU A 7 -14.21 8.95 2.36
N MET A 8 -13.11 8.24 2.64
CA MET A 8 -12.12 8.68 3.64
C MET A 8 -11.41 9.97 3.20
N VAL A 9 -11.00 10.07 1.93
CA VAL A 9 -10.40 11.30 1.39
C VAL A 9 -11.42 12.44 1.45
N TYR A 10 -12.68 12.19 1.11
CA TYR A 10 -13.75 13.18 1.25
C TYR A 10 -13.89 13.65 2.70
N ALA A 11 -13.95 12.73 3.66
CA ALA A 11 -14.05 13.03 5.09
C ALA A 11 -12.87 13.86 5.60
N LEU A 12 -11.64 13.55 5.15
CA LEU A 12 -10.43 14.34 5.45
C LEU A 12 -10.47 15.75 4.83
N LEU A 13 -11.06 15.90 3.64
CA LEU A 13 -11.14 17.18 2.94
C LEU A 13 -12.20 18.12 3.51
N VAL A 14 -13.26 17.58 4.09
CA VAL A 14 -14.34 18.36 4.73
C VAL A 14 -14.19 18.44 6.25
N ASP A 15 -13.06 17.98 6.78
CA ASP A 15 -12.73 18.00 8.21
C ASP A 15 -13.82 17.33 9.08
N ASP A 16 -14.35 16.19 8.64
CA ASP A 16 -15.38 15.44 9.40
C ASP A 16 -14.75 14.71 10.60
N PHE A 17 -14.55 15.44 11.69
CA PHE A 17 -13.97 14.93 12.93
C PHE A 17 -14.86 13.92 13.67
N SER A 18 -16.10 13.66 13.21
CA SER A 18 -16.89 12.55 13.74
C SER A 18 -16.32 11.19 13.37
N VAL A 19 -15.49 11.13 12.30
CA VAL A 19 -14.74 9.95 11.89
C VAL A 19 -13.42 9.88 12.67
N SER A 20 -13.18 8.75 13.35
CA SER A 20 -12.06 8.58 14.27
C SER A 20 -10.69 8.78 13.63
N TYR A 21 -10.53 8.34 12.37
CA TYR A 21 -9.31 8.56 11.63
C TYR A 21 -9.09 10.05 11.32
N VAL A 22 -10.13 10.78 10.92
CA VAL A 22 -10.05 12.22 10.63
C VAL A 22 -9.72 12.99 11.90
N ALA A 23 -10.31 12.66 13.04
CA ALA A 23 -9.94 13.25 14.33
C ALA A 23 -8.49 12.97 14.73
N LYS A 24 -7.94 11.83 14.32
CA LYS A 24 -6.56 11.42 14.63
C LYS A 24 -5.51 12.14 13.78
N VAL A 25 -5.78 12.35 12.49
CA VAL A 25 -4.76 12.84 11.53
C VAL A 25 -5.18 14.05 10.69
N GLY A 26 -6.40 14.55 10.84
CA GLY A 26 -6.93 15.71 10.12
C GLY A 26 -6.70 17.01 10.89
N SER A 27 -6.78 18.15 10.20
CA SER A 27 -6.82 19.48 10.79
C SER A 27 -7.31 20.51 9.77
N THR A 28 -8.09 21.48 10.23
CA THR A 28 -8.54 22.63 9.43
C THR A 28 -7.42 23.59 9.01
N LYS A 29 -6.22 23.41 9.58
CA LYS A 29 -5.07 24.32 9.42
C LYS A 29 -4.05 23.84 8.39
N VAL A 30 -4.20 22.64 7.85
CA VAL A 30 -3.24 22.10 6.88
C VAL A 30 -3.68 22.42 5.45
N PRO A 31 -2.74 22.59 4.51
CA PRO A 31 -3.08 22.73 3.10
C PRO A 31 -3.86 21.52 2.56
N THR A 32 -4.72 21.73 1.57
CA THR A 32 -5.57 20.68 0.98
C THR A 32 -4.78 19.43 0.52
N TRP A 33 -3.59 19.62 -0.03
CA TRP A 33 -2.75 18.49 -0.45
C TRP A 33 -2.31 17.64 0.75
N VAL A 34 -2.05 18.25 1.91
CA VAL A 34 -1.73 17.55 3.16
C VAL A 34 -2.93 16.72 3.61
N SER A 35 -4.14 17.29 3.58
CA SER A 35 -5.37 16.56 3.92
C SER A 35 -5.58 15.32 3.03
N VAL A 36 -5.24 15.39 1.74
CA VAL A 36 -5.32 14.22 0.84
C VAL A 36 -4.30 13.16 1.23
N VAL A 37 -3.02 13.54 1.40
CA VAL A 37 -1.97 12.57 1.76
C VAL A 37 -2.09 12.04 3.18
N SER A 38 -2.87 12.71 4.05
CA SER A 38 -3.23 12.19 5.37
C SER A 38 -3.90 10.81 5.31
N LEU A 39 -4.47 10.41 4.16
CA LEU A 39 -4.97 9.05 3.93
C LEU A 39 -3.93 7.97 4.27
N TRP A 40 -2.63 8.22 4.06
CA TRP A 40 -1.56 7.26 4.37
C TRP A 40 -0.58 7.77 5.42
N SER A 41 -1.04 8.70 6.27
CA SER A 41 -0.22 9.25 7.37
C SER A 41 -0.24 8.41 8.65
N SER A 42 -1.15 7.44 8.74
CA SER A 42 -1.27 6.51 9.85
C SER A 42 -1.81 5.16 9.39
N LEU A 43 -1.62 4.13 10.22
CA LEU A 43 -1.80 2.72 9.90
C LEU A 43 -3.14 2.41 9.22
N GLU A 44 -4.25 2.86 9.80
CA GLU A 44 -5.60 2.45 9.37
C GLU A 44 -5.91 2.94 7.94
N GLY A 45 -5.56 4.19 7.64
CA GLY A 45 -5.69 4.75 6.30
C GLY A 45 -4.69 4.15 5.31
N SER A 46 -3.45 3.88 5.73
CA SER A 46 -2.49 3.15 4.89
C SER A 46 -3.01 1.76 4.50
N ILE A 47 -3.57 1.00 5.45
CA ILE A 47 -4.18 -0.31 5.18
C ILE A 47 -5.40 -0.19 4.25
N LEU A 48 -6.19 0.88 4.40
CA LEU A 48 -7.32 1.16 3.50
C LEU A 48 -6.85 1.39 2.06
N PHE A 49 -5.77 2.16 1.89
CA PHE A 49 -5.17 2.41 0.59
C PHE A 49 -4.52 1.15 0.00
N TRP A 50 -3.81 0.37 0.80
CA TRP A 50 -3.27 -0.94 0.40
C TRP A 50 -4.35 -1.87 -0.12
N GLY A 51 -5.52 -1.92 0.54
CA GLY A 51 -6.65 -2.73 0.09
C GLY A 51 -7.18 -2.32 -1.28
N ALA A 52 -7.19 -1.02 -1.61
CA ALA A 52 -7.55 -0.56 -2.96
C ALA A 52 -6.50 -0.93 -4.00
N MET A 53 -5.21 -0.76 -3.68
CA MET A 53 -4.11 -1.15 -4.56
C MET A 53 -4.12 -2.66 -4.83
N LEU A 54 -4.39 -3.47 -3.80
CA LEU A 54 -4.50 -4.93 -3.96
C LEU A 54 -5.63 -5.26 -4.93
N GLY A 55 -6.76 -4.56 -4.84
CA GLY A 55 -7.84 -4.67 -5.84
C GLY A 55 -7.37 -4.40 -7.28
N VAL A 56 -6.56 -3.35 -7.50
CA VAL A 56 -5.96 -3.07 -8.82
C VAL A 56 -5.10 -4.24 -9.29
N PHE A 57 -4.16 -4.70 -8.45
CA PHE A 57 -3.24 -5.77 -8.81
C PHE A 57 -3.97 -7.10 -9.05
N VAL A 58 -4.99 -7.42 -8.27
CA VAL A 58 -5.81 -8.63 -8.49
C VAL A 58 -6.52 -8.54 -9.84
N VAL A 59 -7.19 -7.43 -10.15
CA VAL A 59 -7.86 -7.25 -11.44
C VAL A 59 -6.86 -7.34 -12.60
N ALA A 60 -5.71 -6.67 -12.49
CA ALA A 60 -4.69 -6.69 -13.51
C ALA A 60 -4.04 -8.08 -13.67
N GLY A 61 -3.75 -8.78 -12.58
CA GLY A 61 -3.21 -10.14 -12.55
C GLY A 61 -4.17 -11.16 -13.16
N VAL A 62 -5.47 -11.06 -12.89
CA VAL A 62 -6.49 -11.92 -13.50
C VAL A 62 -6.62 -11.60 -15.00
N PHE A 63 -6.69 -10.32 -15.35
CA PHE A 63 -6.87 -9.90 -16.74
C PHE A 63 -5.68 -10.27 -17.64
N THR A 64 -4.45 -10.14 -17.14
CA THR A 64 -3.24 -10.52 -17.89
C THR A 64 -3.16 -12.02 -18.17
N ASN A 65 -3.77 -12.86 -17.34
CA ASN A 65 -3.74 -14.32 -17.48
C ASN A 65 -5.04 -14.94 -18.03
N ARG A 66 -6.07 -14.13 -18.35
CA ARG A 66 -7.41 -14.63 -18.73
C ARG A 66 -7.46 -15.52 -19.97
N PHE A 67 -6.45 -15.46 -20.82
CA PHE A 67 -6.33 -16.28 -22.04
C PHE A 67 -5.25 -17.34 -21.96
N GLN A 68 -4.56 -17.43 -20.82
CA GLN A 68 -3.62 -18.51 -20.59
C GLN A 68 -4.41 -19.65 -19.94
N ASP A 69 -4.48 -20.79 -20.63
CA ASP A 69 -5.05 -22.02 -20.10
C ASP A 69 -4.08 -22.61 -19.07
N LEU A 70 -3.91 -21.89 -17.96
CA LEU A 70 -3.03 -22.27 -16.86
C LEU A 70 -3.85 -23.18 -15.95
N PRO A 71 -3.54 -24.48 -15.86
CA PRO A 71 -4.28 -25.43 -15.02
C PRO A 71 -4.27 -25.09 -13.51
N TYR A 72 -3.55 -24.03 -13.13
CA TYR A 72 -3.30 -23.60 -11.76
C TYR A 72 -3.80 -22.18 -11.46
N GLN A 73 -4.54 -21.57 -12.41
CA GLN A 73 -5.09 -20.22 -12.26
C GLN A 73 -6.03 -20.11 -11.05
N ALA A 74 -6.79 -21.17 -10.76
CA ALA A 74 -7.68 -21.23 -9.60
C ALA A 74 -6.92 -21.13 -8.26
N TYR A 75 -5.76 -21.78 -8.14
CA TYR A 75 -4.93 -21.67 -6.92
C TYR A 75 -4.37 -20.26 -6.75
N SER A 76 -3.89 -19.64 -7.84
CA SER A 76 -3.37 -18.26 -7.79
C SER A 76 -4.46 -17.27 -7.39
N ILE A 77 -5.64 -17.36 -8.01
CA ILE A 77 -6.80 -16.53 -7.65
C ILE A 77 -7.22 -16.79 -6.20
N GLY A 78 -7.24 -18.04 -5.77
CA GLY A 78 -7.52 -18.41 -4.38
C GLY A 78 -6.57 -17.75 -3.39
N THR A 79 -5.26 -17.77 -3.66
CA THR A 79 -4.25 -17.09 -2.84
C THR A 79 -4.46 -15.57 -2.82
N LEU A 80 -4.74 -14.96 -3.97
CA LEU A 80 -5.02 -13.53 -4.07
C LEU A 80 -6.26 -13.11 -3.27
N LEU A 81 -7.33 -13.90 -3.36
CA LEU A 81 -8.55 -13.68 -2.59
C LEU A 81 -8.32 -13.91 -1.10
N ALA A 82 -7.49 -14.87 -0.70
CA ALA A 82 -7.11 -15.07 0.69
C ALA A 82 -6.36 -13.84 1.26
N CYS A 83 -5.43 -13.25 0.50
CA CYS A 83 -4.81 -11.97 0.85
C CYS A 83 -5.87 -10.86 0.94
N GLY A 84 -6.82 -10.80 0.00
CA GLY A 84 -7.93 -9.84 0.03
C GLY A 84 -8.82 -9.98 1.26
N ILE A 85 -9.12 -11.21 1.69
CA ILE A 85 -9.86 -11.51 2.92
C ILE A 85 -9.09 -11.01 4.13
N PHE A 86 -7.78 -11.25 4.20
CA PHE A 86 -6.94 -10.76 5.29
C PHE A 86 -6.98 -9.24 5.42
N PHE A 87 -6.79 -8.48 4.33
CA PHE A 87 -6.86 -7.01 4.37
C PHE A 87 -8.27 -6.51 4.69
N THR A 88 -9.31 -7.20 4.21
CA THR A 88 -10.70 -6.87 4.56
C THR A 88 -10.98 -7.11 6.04
N PHE A 89 -10.45 -8.20 6.61
CA PHE A 89 -10.53 -8.48 8.05
C PHE A 89 -9.85 -7.39 8.88
N LEU A 90 -8.64 -6.95 8.48
CA LEU A 90 -7.97 -5.84 9.16
C LEU A 90 -8.83 -4.58 9.17
N LEU A 91 -9.40 -4.20 8.01
CA LEU A 91 -10.24 -3.01 7.88
C LEU A 91 -11.58 -3.13 8.60
N ALA A 92 -12.14 -4.32 8.70
CA ALA A 92 -13.39 -4.55 9.43
C ALA A 92 -13.19 -4.60 10.95
N GLY A 93 -11.97 -4.86 11.41
CA GLY A 93 -11.64 -5.01 12.83
C GLY A 93 -10.52 -4.07 13.28
N PRO A 94 -9.29 -4.57 13.47
CA PRO A 94 -8.24 -3.89 14.21
C PRO A 94 -7.72 -2.59 13.57
N ALA A 95 -7.92 -2.42 12.26
CA ALA A 95 -7.47 -1.26 11.49
C ALA A 95 -8.65 -0.50 10.84
N ASN A 96 -9.83 -0.53 11.47
CA ASN A 96 -11.01 0.19 10.96
C ASN A 96 -10.82 1.72 11.06
N PRO A 97 -10.73 2.46 9.93
CA PRO A 97 -10.54 3.90 9.97
C PRO A 97 -11.88 4.67 10.10
N PHE A 98 -13.02 3.99 9.99
CA PHE A 98 -14.36 4.59 10.02
C PHE A 98 -15.05 4.48 11.39
N GLY A 99 -14.26 4.35 12.47
CA GLY A 99 -14.81 4.43 13.82
C GLY A 99 -15.51 5.77 14.03
N LEU A 100 -16.56 5.80 14.85
CA LEU A 100 -17.26 7.03 15.18
C LEU A 100 -16.78 7.57 16.53
N ILE A 101 -16.64 8.89 16.62
CA ILE A 101 -16.37 9.61 17.87
C ILE A 101 -17.61 10.39 18.26
N GLU A 102 -18.09 10.15 19.49
CA GLU A 102 -19.13 10.98 20.09
C GLU A 102 -18.52 12.30 20.59
N ASN A 103 -19.14 13.43 20.23
CA ASN A 103 -18.70 14.78 20.60
C ASN A 103 -17.23 15.08 20.21
N PRO A 104 -16.89 15.03 18.91
CA PRO A 104 -15.53 15.28 18.47
C PRO A 104 -15.09 16.71 18.77
N LEU A 105 -13.78 16.90 18.94
CA LEU A 105 -13.21 18.25 19.02
C LEU A 105 -13.43 18.99 17.69
N PRO A 106 -13.56 20.33 17.70
CA PRO A 106 -13.76 21.12 16.49
C PRO A 106 -12.57 21.11 15.51
N ASP A 107 -11.40 20.63 15.94
CA ASP A 107 -10.18 20.54 15.14
C ASP A 107 -9.33 19.36 15.62
N GLY A 108 -8.57 18.78 14.70
CA GLY A 108 -7.61 17.71 14.97
C GLY A 108 -6.16 18.20 15.02
N PRO A 109 -5.21 17.35 15.43
CA PRO A 109 -3.80 17.70 15.53
C PRO A 109 -3.08 17.80 14.17
N GLY A 110 -3.72 17.35 13.08
CA GLY A 110 -3.09 17.14 11.79
C GLY A 110 -2.21 15.88 11.75
N PRO A 111 -1.66 15.52 10.58
CA PRO A 111 -0.73 14.39 10.49
C PRO A 111 0.61 14.77 11.13
N ASN A 112 1.49 13.79 11.34
CA ASN A 112 2.84 14.05 11.84
C ASN A 112 3.50 15.19 11.03
N PRO A 113 4.07 16.24 11.67
CA PRO A 113 4.67 17.39 10.97
C PRO A 113 5.70 17.03 9.90
N LEU A 114 6.43 15.92 10.07
CA LEU A 114 7.37 15.41 9.06
C LEU A 114 6.67 15.05 7.75
N LEU A 115 5.39 14.68 7.78
CA LEU A 115 4.61 14.30 6.61
C LEU A 115 4.04 15.51 5.85
N GLN A 116 4.23 16.72 6.38
CA GLN A 116 3.67 17.95 5.84
C GLN A 116 4.72 18.81 5.13
N ASN A 117 6.01 18.49 5.29
CA ASN A 117 7.09 19.36 4.89
C ASN A 117 7.58 19.14 3.46
N HIS A 118 7.14 18.08 2.79
CA HIS A 118 7.70 17.69 1.49
C HIS A 118 6.69 17.05 0.54
N LEU A 119 6.72 17.48 -0.74
CA LEU A 119 5.82 16.99 -1.79
C LEU A 119 6.04 15.52 -2.14
N LEU A 120 7.21 14.96 -1.81
CA LEU A 120 7.45 13.52 -1.99
C LEU A 120 6.46 12.67 -1.20
N MET A 121 5.82 13.19 -0.15
CA MET A 121 4.73 12.51 0.54
C MET A 121 3.52 12.19 -0.34
N ILE A 122 3.36 12.87 -1.47
CA ILE A 122 2.33 12.58 -2.47
C ILE A 122 2.69 11.33 -3.28
N ILE A 123 3.98 11.12 -3.58
CA ILE A 123 4.42 10.16 -4.60
C ILE A 123 5.12 8.95 -3.97
N HIS A 124 5.99 9.16 -2.99
CA HIS A 124 6.79 8.12 -2.36
C HIS A 124 5.92 6.99 -1.77
N PRO A 125 4.92 7.26 -0.89
CA PRO A 125 4.13 6.17 -0.29
C PRO A 125 3.34 5.35 -1.33
N PRO A 126 2.65 5.95 -2.32
CA PRO A 126 2.04 5.16 -3.40
C PRO A 126 3.02 4.29 -4.19
N MET A 127 4.24 4.78 -4.47
CA MET A 127 5.25 3.97 -5.16
C MET A 127 5.72 2.80 -4.28
N LEU A 128 6.00 3.07 -3.00
CA LEU A 128 6.44 2.06 -2.05
C LEU A 128 5.37 0.98 -1.83
N TYR A 129 4.13 1.39 -1.61
CA TYR A 129 2.99 0.49 -1.45
C TYR A 129 2.70 -0.31 -2.72
N GLY A 130 2.90 0.29 -3.90
CA GLY A 130 2.82 -0.40 -5.18
C GLY A 130 3.81 -1.55 -5.28
N GLY A 131 4.99 -1.36 -4.70
CA GLY A 131 6.00 -2.39 -4.56
C GLY A 131 5.55 -3.52 -3.65
N TYR A 132 5.20 -3.19 -2.40
CA TYR A 132 4.77 -4.19 -1.40
C TYR A 132 3.54 -4.98 -1.83
N VAL A 133 2.49 -4.28 -2.22
CA VAL A 133 1.23 -4.91 -2.62
C VAL A 133 1.42 -5.65 -3.94
N GLY A 134 2.24 -5.13 -4.86
CA GLY A 134 2.59 -5.78 -6.12
C GLY A 134 3.26 -7.14 -5.93
N MET A 135 4.06 -7.33 -4.88
CA MET A 135 4.69 -8.62 -4.55
C MET A 135 3.67 -9.74 -4.24
N THR A 136 2.40 -9.40 -4.00
CA THR A 136 1.33 -10.40 -3.81
C THR A 136 1.11 -11.26 -5.07
N LEU A 137 1.38 -10.73 -6.27
CA LEU A 137 1.24 -11.50 -7.50
C LEU A 137 2.32 -12.58 -7.70
N PRO A 138 3.63 -12.29 -7.66
CA PRO A 138 4.64 -13.35 -7.71
C PRO A 138 4.48 -14.36 -6.57
N PHE A 139 4.07 -13.90 -5.37
CA PHE A 139 3.71 -14.79 -4.27
C PHE A 139 2.56 -15.75 -4.63
N SER A 140 1.47 -15.24 -5.22
CA SER A 140 0.32 -16.09 -5.58
C SER A 140 0.66 -17.11 -6.66
N TYR A 141 1.51 -16.77 -7.63
CA TYR A 141 2.00 -17.73 -8.63
C TYR A 141 2.90 -18.80 -8.00
N GLY A 142 3.77 -18.43 -7.06
CA GLY A 142 4.60 -19.38 -6.32
C GLY A 142 3.77 -20.38 -5.53
N VAL A 143 2.78 -19.89 -4.77
CA VAL A 143 1.84 -20.74 -4.01
C VAL A 143 1.04 -21.65 -4.95
N ALA A 144 0.54 -21.10 -6.07
CA ALA A 144 -0.20 -21.88 -7.06
C ALA A 144 0.64 -23.03 -7.63
N ALA A 145 1.91 -22.78 -7.97
CA ALA A 145 2.81 -23.80 -8.51
C ALA A 145 3.10 -24.92 -7.49
N LEU A 146 3.24 -24.57 -6.20
CA LEU A 146 3.43 -25.55 -5.12
C LEU A 146 2.18 -26.41 -4.91
N LEU A 147 0.99 -25.80 -4.83
CA LEU A 147 -0.27 -26.52 -4.65
C LEU A 147 -0.61 -27.41 -5.86
N ALA A 148 -0.25 -26.96 -7.05
CA ALA A 148 -0.35 -27.70 -8.29
C ALA A 148 0.63 -28.89 -8.40
N GLY A 149 1.72 -28.88 -7.64
CA GLY A 149 2.83 -29.83 -7.79
C GLY A 149 3.55 -29.70 -9.14
N HIS A 150 3.51 -28.54 -9.79
CA HIS A 150 4.05 -28.37 -11.15
C HIS A 150 4.82 -27.05 -11.30
N LEU A 151 6.15 -27.16 -11.39
CA LEU A 151 7.08 -26.03 -11.57
C LEU A 151 7.55 -25.95 -13.03
N GLY A 152 6.62 -25.86 -13.98
CA GLY A 152 6.92 -25.77 -15.41
C GLY A 152 7.17 -24.33 -15.91
N VAL A 153 7.90 -24.17 -17.02
CA VAL A 153 8.28 -22.83 -17.58
C VAL A 153 7.10 -21.87 -17.78
N ALA A 154 5.89 -22.40 -17.98
CA ALA A 154 4.67 -21.60 -18.09
C ALA A 154 4.39 -20.69 -16.87
N TYR A 155 4.78 -21.09 -15.64
CA TYR A 155 4.58 -20.25 -14.44
C TYR A 155 5.58 -19.09 -14.37
N LEU A 156 6.78 -19.26 -14.93
CA LEU A 156 7.86 -18.29 -14.81
C LEU A 156 7.55 -17.00 -15.56
N ARG A 157 6.81 -17.06 -16.67
CA ARG A 157 6.53 -15.87 -17.48
C ARG A 157 5.66 -14.83 -16.74
N PRO A 158 4.45 -15.15 -16.25
CA PRO A 158 3.65 -14.19 -15.50
C PRO A 158 4.32 -13.80 -14.17
N LEU A 159 5.00 -14.75 -13.50
CA LEU A 159 5.74 -14.46 -12.28
C LEU A 159 6.82 -13.41 -12.51
N ARG A 160 7.69 -13.58 -13.52
CA ARG A 160 8.78 -12.64 -13.82
C ARG A 160 8.26 -11.26 -14.24
N PHE A 161 7.18 -11.21 -15.01
CA PHE A 161 6.56 -9.94 -15.39
C PHE A 161 6.11 -9.16 -14.15
N TRP A 162 5.33 -9.80 -13.28
CA TRP A 162 4.80 -9.13 -12.09
C TRP A 162 5.85 -8.87 -11.02
N LEU A 163 6.86 -9.72 -10.91
CA LEU A 163 8.05 -9.47 -10.08
C LEU A 163 8.79 -8.21 -10.56
N GLY A 164 8.99 -8.06 -11.87
CA GLY A 164 9.60 -6.85 -12.44
C GLY A 164 8.78 -5.58 -12.20
N VAL A 165 7.44 -5.67 -12.28
CA VAL A 165 6.54 -4.55 -11.95
C VAL A 165 6.71 -4.14 -10.48
N ALA A 166 6.59 -5.09 -9.55
CA ALA A 166 6.73 -4.82 -8.12
C ALA A 166 8.13 -4.28 -7.78
N TRP A 167 9.18 -4.87 -8.35
CA TRP A 167 10.56 -4.42 -8.20
C TRP A 167 10.75 -2.98 -8.70
N THR A 168 10.13 -2.60 -9.83
CA THR A 168 10.20 -1.23 -10.35
C THR A 168 9.58 -0.24 -9.37
N PHE A 169 8.41 -0.56 -8.83
CA PHE A 169 7.76 0.26 -7.81
C PHE A 169 8.60 0.37 -6.54
N LEU A 170 9.18 -0.73 -6.04
CA LEU A 170 10.09 -0.70 -4.89
C LEU A 170 11.32 0.15 -5.18
N THR A 171 11.91 0.04 -6.38
CA THR A 171 13.09 0.83 -6.78
C THR A 171 12.78 2.31 -6.73
N VAL A 172 11.67 2.75 -7.34
CA VAL A 172 11.26 4.15 -7.29
C VAL A 172 10.91 4.57 -5.87
N GLY A 173 10.19 3.73 -5.12
CA GLY A 173 9.84 3.96 -3.72
C GLY A 173 11.07 4.22 -2.84
N ILE A 174 12.09 3.35 -2.93
CA ILE A 174 13.35 3.47 -2.19
C ILE A 174 14.09 4.74 -2.57
N VAL A 175 14.21 5.05 -3.87
CA VAL A 175 14.90 6.28 -4.33
C VAL A 175 14.18 7.54 -3.83
N LEU A 176 12.85 7.61 -3.94
CA LEU A 176 12.08 8.76 -3.48
C LEU A 176 12.09 8.90 -1.96
N GLY A 177 11.94 7.79 -1.24
CA GLY A 177 12.03 7.79 0.22
C GLY A 177 13.41 8.26 0.67
N GLY A 178 14.42 7.89 -0.11
CA GLY A 178 15.76 8.26 0.20
C GLY A 178 16.15 9.70 -0.01
N TRP A 179 15.68 10.24 -1.13
CA TRP A 179 15.75 11.66 -1.35
C TRP A 179 15.04 12.43 -0.22
N TRP A 180 13.83 12.02 0.16
CA TRP A 180 13.10 12.68 1.24
C TRP A 180 13.83 12.59 2.59
N ALA A 181 14.32 11.42 2.97
CA ALA A 181 15.10 11.23 4.19
C ALA A 181 16.38 12.08 4.20
N TYR A 182 17.07 12.18 3.05
CA TYR A 182 18.24 13.05 2.92
C TYR A 182 17.92 14.53 3.21
N GLU A 183 16.77 15.02 2.73
CA GLU A 183 16.38 16.42 2.95
C GLU A 183 15.91 16.71 4.38
N VAL A 184 15.21 15.74 4.99
CA VAL A 184 14.61 15.94 6.31
C VAL A 184 15.57 15.60 7.46
N LEU A 185 16.36 14.55 7.29
CA LEU A 185 17.24 14.00 8.33
C LEU A 185 18.72 14.32 8.09
N GLY A 186 19.07 14.80 6.90
CA GLY A 186 20.45 15.15 6.54
C GLY A 186 21.34 13.93 6.25
N TRP A 187 22.66 14.17 6.28
CA TRP A 187 23.66 13.18 5.91
C TRP A 187 23.77 12.07 6.97
N GLY A 188 23.36 10.85 6.63
CA GLY A 188 23.29 9.69 7.54
C GLY A 188 21.87 9.18 7.73
N GLY A 189 20.88 10.08 7.82
CA GLY A 189 19.50 9.70 8.14
C GLY A 189 18.75 8.94 7.04
N PHE A 190 19.22 8.99 5.77
CA PHE A 190 18.69 8.16 4.68
C PHE A 190 19.01 6.67 4.83
N TRP A 191 19.96 6.27 5.65
CA TRP A 191 20.30 4.86 5.76
C TRP A 191 20.68 4.49 7.19
N ASP A 192 19.90 5.03 8.12
CA ASP A 192 19.97 4.71 9.55
C ASP A 192 19.30 3.35 9.86
N TRP A 193 18.92 2.60 8.82
CA TRP A 193 18.30 1.28 8.92
C TRP A 193 17.00 1.33 9.72
N ASP A 194 16.16 2.32 9.42
CA ASP A 194 14.85 2.40 10.05
C ASP A 194 13.95 1.23 9.56
N PRO A 195 12.83 0.94 10.26
CA PRO A 195 11.93 -0.12 9.86
C PRO A 195 11.38 0.02 8.43
N VAL A 196 11.17 1.23 7.92
CA VAL A 196 10.64 1.47 6.57
C VAL A 196 11.69 1.14 5.51
N GLU A 197 12.92 1.62 5.68
CA GLU A 197 14.06 1.26 4.83
C GLU A 197 14.25 -0.26 4.79
N ASN A 198 14.34 -0.91 5.95
CA ASN A 198 14.51 -2.37 6.03
C ASN A 198 13.36 -3.13 5.35
N ALA A 199 12.12 -2.76 5.66
CA ALA A 199 10.94 -3.40 5.10
C ALA A 199 10.91 -3.30 3.57
N SER A 200 11.44 -2.21 2.99
CA SER A 200 11.48 -1.98 1.55
C SER A 200 12.65 -2.67 0.86
N PHE A 201 13.79 -2.72 1.55
CA PHE A 201 15.05 -3.18 0.96
C PHE A 201 15.12 -4.70 0.83
N PHE A 202 14.66 -5.47 1.82
CA PHE A 202 14.67 -6.94 1.75
C PHE A 202 13.84 -7.53 0.59
N PRO A 203 12.57 -7.14 0.37
CA PRO A 203 11.82 -7.63 -0.77
C PRO A 203 12.41 -7.13 -2.09
N TRP A 204 13.01 -5.94 -2.12
CA TRP A 204 13.72 -5.44 -3.30
C TRP A 204 14.94 -6.31 -3.64
N LEU A 205 15.78 -6.63 -2.65
CA LEU A 205 16.95 -7.51 -2.83
C LEU A 205 16.54 -8.92 -3.27
N THR A 206 15.54 -9.51 -2.62
CA THR A 206 15.08 -10.87 -2.99
C THR A 206 14.39 -10.93 -4.35
N ALA A 207 13.87 -9.80 -4.84
CA ALA A 207 13.39 -9.66 -6.21
C ALA A 207 14.51 -9.36 -7.23
N THR A 208 15.73 -9.07 -6.77
CA THR A 208 16.91 -8.75 -7.60
C THR A 208 17.75 -10.01 -7.86
N ALA A 209 17.21 -11.01 -8.56
CA ALA A 209 17.93 -12.08 -9.28
C ALA A 209 16.95 -13.12 -9.84
#